data_AF-A0A357K401-F1
#
_entry.id   AF-A0A357K401-F1
#
_cell.length_a   1.000
_cell.length_b   1.000
_cell.length_c   1.000
_cell.angle_alpha   90.00
_cell.angle_beta   90.00
_cell.angle_gamma   90.00
#
_symmetry.space_group_name_H-M   'P 1'
#
loop_
_entity.id
_entity.type
_entity.pdbx_description
1 polymer ?
#
loop_
_entity_poly.entity_id
_entity_poly.type
_entity_poly.pdbx_seq_one_letter_code
_entity_poly.pdbx_strand_id
1 'polypeptide(L)'
;MLRALLLGLCLTGSAATTIHCALPSDSLMWDWVSLDSASIATFSPLLSPEQIAATRWTTDSTLTNGFGSADVSNALNALPGVLMETRGMGGSRRINVRGSALRSPFAVRNTMLFVRGFMLTEADGTSPVEWLDPAWSGGMELVSGAAATTFGGAYGGALVVHGASNPELARLQTVMGTTGNSGLQSRVNGALQIQGWNLRVSHTQNTGYRDQEANNRLHLEVDHAWGNDNFKHYDWLAFQDGSWELPGAVDSLTAFTDSTATLAPGLAYDAYVRRRRALWGHHIHVPNLSNKQHRSSLDVWSLLRWSDKTNPFGTSAFYNGYKEESGTGGSLRIRQRFGKWSFENVDFQAEWTLMAVVDQGNFAQWSDAVLGSESPLEYDLDIRQSRAHWAPALSWAWDSGWR
;
A
#
# COMPACT_ATOMS: atom_id res chain seq x y z
N MET A 1 -64.77 -43.74 -44.24
CA MET A 1 -65.49 -44.46 -43.17
C MET A 1 -65.14 -43.77 -41.85
N LEU A 2 -65.75 -42.68 -41.36
CA LEU A 2 -67.11 -42.13 -41.28
C LEU A 2 -68.10 -42.88 -40.36
N ARG A 3 -68.32 -42.32 -39.15
CA ARG A 3 -69.58 -42.17 -38.36
C ARG A 3 -69.21 -41.53 -37.00
N ALA A 4 -69.46 -40.23 -36.76
CA ALA A 4 -70.71 -39.55 -36.33
C ALA A 4 -71.09 -39.89 -34.86
N LEU A 5 -70.98 -39.02 -33.84
CA LEU A 5 -71.61 -37.72 -33.50
C LEU A 5 -72.82 -37.89 -32.54
N LEU A 6 -72.79 -37.28 -31.34
CA LEU A 6 -73.92 -36.55 -30.74
C LEU A 6 -73.54 -35.74 -29.49
N LEU A 7 -74.11 -34.54 -29.45
CA LEU A 7 -73.95 -33.40 -28.53
C LEU A 7 -74.71 -33.55 -27.21
N GLY A 8 -74.24 -32.84 -26.18
CA GLY A 8 -75.03 -32.37 -25.03
C GLY A 8 -74.56 -30.97 -24.61
N LEU A 9 -75.46 -30.00 -24.67
CA LEU A 9 -75.29 -28.55 -24.48
C LEU A 9 -75.22 -28.15 -22.99
N CYS A 10 -74.47 -27.08 -22.67
CA CYS A 10 -74.94 -25.79 -22.14
C CYS A 10 -74.13 -25.17 -20.96
N LEU A 11 -74.07 -23.83 -21.02
CA LEU A 11 -73.88 -22.82 -19.95
C LEU A 11 -72.48 -22.19 -19.72
N THR A 12 -72.26 -21.12 -20.50
CA THR A 12 -71.94 -19.74 -20.08
C THR A 12 -70.82 -19.48 -19.06
N GLY A 13 -69.80 -18.75 -19.51
CA GLY A 13 -68.87 -18.03 -18.63
C GLY A 13 -67.77 -17.32 -19.42
N SER A 14 -68.03 -16.10 -19.85
CA SER A 14 -67.05 -15.20 -20.47
C SER A 14 -65.94 -14.86 -19.46
N ALA A 15 -64.74 -15.43 -19.64
CA ALA A 15 -63.54 -15.02 -18.94
C ALA A 15 -62.61 -14.28 -19.90
N ALA A 16 -62.33 -13.02 -19.57
CA ALA A 16 -61.42 -12.15 -20.28
C ALA A 16 -60.02 -12.79 -20.37
N THR A 17 -59.56 -13.03 -21.59
CA THR A 17 -58.18 -13.41 -21.88
C THR A 17 -57.31 -12.16 -21.72
N THR A 18 -56.76 -11.97 -20.52
CA THR A 18 -55.62 -11.08 -20.33
C THR A 18 -54.38 -11.81 -20.85
N ILE A 19 -53.88 -11.36 -22.00
CA ILE A 19 -52.58 -11.76 -22.51
C ILE A 19 -51.54 -11.21 -21.52
N HIS A 20 -51.03 -12.05 -20.63
CA HIS A 20 -49.80 -11.75 -19.90
C HIS A 20 -48.65 -11.85 -20.92
N CYS A 21 -48.22 -10.68 -21.39
CA CYS A 21 -46.95 -10.51 -22.07
C CYS A 21 -45.85 -10.81 -21.03
N ALA A 22 -45.33 -12.04 -21.04
CA ALA A 22 -44.12 -12.37 -20.31
C ALA A 22 -42.95 -11.70 -21.03
N LEU A 23 -42.60 -10.49 -20.59
CA LEU A 23 -41.35 -9.85 -20.94
C LEU A 23 -40.19 -10.75 -20.46
N PRO A 24 -39.13 -10.94 -21.25
CA PRO A 24 -37.97 -11.69 -20.82
C PRO A 24 -37.39 -11.07 -19.55
N SER A 25 -36.97 -11.92 -18.61
CA SER A 25 -36.31 -11.49 -17.36
C SER A 25 -35.14 -10.57 -17.70
N ASP A 26 -35.29 -9.30 -17.32
CA ASP A 26 -34.28 -8.27 -17.45
C ASP A 26 -33.02 -8.69 -16.66
N SER A 27 -31.91 -8.85 -17.38
CA SER A 27 -30.62 -9.30 -16.81
C SER A 27 -29.85 -8.18 -16.09
N LEU A 28 -30.54 -7.08 -15.76
CA LEU A 28 -30.01 -5.92 -15.04
C LEU A 28 -30.51 -5.82 -13.59
N MET A 29 -31.20 -6.85 -13.07
CA MET A 29 -31.46 -6.95 -11.62
C MET A 29 -30.17 -7.38 -10.91
N TRP A 30 -29.51 -6.41 -10.28
CA TRP A 30 -28.38 -6.62 -9.41
C TRP A 30 -28.83 -7.51 -8.26
N ASP A 31 -28.47 -8.79 -8.34
CA ASP A 31 -28.62 -9.72 -7.22
C ASP A 31 -27.61 -9.28 -6.17
N TRP A 32 -28.10 -8.54 -5.17
CA TRP A 32 -27.29 -8.13 -4.03
C TRP A 32 -26.91 -9.39 -3.26
N VAL A 33 -25.74 -9.93 -3.57
CA VAL A 33 -25.12 -10.95 -2.73
C VAL A 33 -24.85 -10.28 -1.39
N SER A 34 -25.70 -10.58 -0.41
CA SER A 34 -25.44 -10.30 1.00
C SER A 34 -24.22 -11.14 1.42
N LEU A 35 -23.04 -10.55 1.31
CA LEU A 35 -21.83 -11.12 1.88
C LEU A 35 -21.99 -11.14 3.41
N ASP A 36 -21.67 -12.28 4.02
CA ASP A 36 -21.55 -12.37 5.47
C ASP A 36 -20.63 -11.26 5.99
N SER A 37 -21.03 -10.64 7.09
CA SER A 37 -20.24 -9.57 7.71
C SER A 37 -18.89 -10.12 8.18
N ALA A 38 -17.87 -9.99 7.34
CA ALA A 38 -16.49 -10.20 7.73
C ALA A 38 -16.03 -8.96 8.51
N SER A 39 -15.77 -9.12 9.81
CA SER A 39 -15.15 -8.08 10.62
C SER A 39 -13.68 -7.97 10.22
N ILE A 40 -13.40 -7.21 9.17
CA ILE A 40 -12.06 -6.72 8.89
C ILE A 40 -11.78 -5.66 9.95
N ALA A 41 -10.70 -5.83 10.71
CA ALA A 41 -10.18 -4.78 11.58
C ALA A 41 -9.61 -3.65 10.69
N THR A 42 -10.50 -2.91 10.03
CA THR A 42 -10.15 -1.72 9.28
C THR A 42 -9.74 -0.66 10.29
N PHE A 43 -8.54 -0.13 10.08
CA PHE A 43 -8.08 1.09 10.74
C PHE A 43 -9.02 2.23 10.29
N SER A 44 -10.17 2.38 10.94
CA SER A 44 -11.00 3.57 10.81
C SER A 44 -10.57 4.56 11.90
N PRO A 45 -10.21 5.81 11.58
CA PRO A 45 -10.47 6.89 12.53
C PRO A 45 -11.95 6.77 12.98
N LEU A 46 -12.23 7.03 14.26
CA LEU A 46 -13.51 6.73 14.91
C LEU A 46 -14.64 7.58 14.32
N LEU A 47 -14.23 8.64 13.63
CA LEU A 47 -15.06 9.47 12.79
C LEU A 47 -15.48 8.63 11.59
N SER A 48 -16.79 8.50 11.37
CA SER A 48 -17.29 8.06 10.07
C SER A 48 -16.61 8.91 8.99
N PRO A 49 -16.41 8.43 7.75
CA PRO A 49 -15.82 9.24 6.69
C PRO A 49 -16.46 10.63 6.55
N GLU A 50 -17.74 10.78 6.92
CA GLU A 50 -18.45 12.06 6.97
C GLU A 50 -18.02 13.00 8.10
N GLN A 51 -17.46 12.48 9.20
CA GLN A 51 -17.02 13.22 10.38
C GLN A 51 -15.53 13.59 10.35
N ILE A 52 -14.79 13.15 9.33
CA ILE A 52 -13.38 13.45 9.18
C ILE A 52 -13.26 14.87 8.57
N ALA A 53 -12.72 15.84 9.31
CA ALA A 53 -12.30 17.14 8.77
C ALA A 53 -11.03 17.03 7.89
N ALA A 54 -10.93 15.97 7.09
CA ALA A 54 -9.84 15.63 6.19
C ALA A 54 -10.39 15.09 4.88
N THR A 55 -9.59 15.18 3.82
CA THR A 55 -9.89 14.44 2.61
C THR A 55 -9.35 13.01 2.78
N ARG A 56 -10.25 12.02 2.85
CA ARG A 56 -9.93 10.59 2.84
C ARG A 56 -10.38 9.98 1.51
N TRP A 57 -9.44 9.34 0.82
CA TRP A 57 -9.72 8.56 -0.38
C TRP A 57 -9.34 7.12 -0.12
N THR A 58 -10.15 6.18 -0.58
CA THR A 58 -9.89 4.74 -0.42
C THR A 58 -9.97 4.06 -1.77
N THR A 59 -9.12 3.06 -1.97
CA THR A 59 -9.19 2.15 -3.10
C THR A 59 -9.48 0.73 -2.62
N ASP A 60 -10.22 -0.01 -3.43
CA ASP A 60 -10.42 -1.43 -3.19
C ASP A 60 -9.13 -2.21 -3.47
N SER A 61 -8.99 -3.32 -2.75
CA SER A 61 -8.00 -4.37 -2.98
C SER A 61 -7.99 -4.86 -4.43
N THR A 62 -9.14 -4.89 -5.11
CA THR A 62 -9.25 -5.30 -6.53
C THR A 62 -8.39 -4.45 -7.48
N LEU A 63 -8.22 -3.15 -7.20
CA LEU A 63 -7.32 -2.28 -7.97
C LEU A 63 -5.84 -2.49 -7.61
N THR A 64 -5.58 -3.07 -6.44
CA THR A 64 -4.22 -3.30 -5.92
C THR A 64 -3.67 -4.65 -6.39
N ASN A 65 -4.50 -5.69 -6.37
CA ASN A 65 -4.07 -7.07 -6.63
C ASN A 65 -4.84 -7.78 -7.76
N GLY A 66 -5.88 -7.15 -8.31
CA GLY A 66 -6.64 -7.67 -9.43
C GLY A 66 -5.97 -7.47 -10.79
N PHE A 67 -6.58 -8.06 -11.82
CA PHE A 67 -6.25 -7.86 -13.25
C PHE A 67 -4.80 -8.16 -13.66
N GLY A 68 -4.04 -8.91 -12.85
CA GLY A 68 -2.62 -9.14 -13.13
C GLY A 68 -1.78 -7.87 -13.01
N SER A 69 -2.16 -6.94 -12.12
CA SER A 69 -1.42 -5.71 -11.89
C SER A 69 0.05 -6.00 -11.54
N ALA A 70 0.98 -5.47 -12.32
CA ALA A 70 2.41 -5.65 -12.09
C ALA A 70 2.92 -4.82 -10.89
N ASP A 71 2.20 -3.76 -10.52
CA ASP A 71 2.53 -2.84 -9.43
C ASP A 71 1.26 -2.34 -8.73
N VAL A 72 1.41 -1.62 -7.62
CA VAL A 72 0.32 -0.96 -6.89
C VAL A 72 -0.10 0.39 -7.50
N SER A 73 0.51 0.77 -8.63
CA SER A 73 0.26 2.05 -9.30
C SER A 73 -1.19 2.22 -9.74
N ASN A 74 -1.89 1.15 -10.10
CA ASN A 74 -3.30 1.20 -10.48
C ASN A 74 -4.19 1.68 -9.33
N ALA A 75 -3.94 1.18 -8.12
CA ALA A 75 -4.64 1.63 -6.92
C ALA A 75 -4.26 3.07 -6.56
N LEU A 76 -2.96 3.39 -6.55
CA LEU A 76 -2.50 4.72 -6.14
C LEU A 76 -2.89 5.83 -7.12
N ASN A 77 -2.85 5.57 -8.44
CA ASN A 77 -3.23 6.55 -9.46
C ASN A 77 -4.75 6.74 -9.56
N ALA A 78 -5.56 5.86 -8.95
CA ALA A 78 -6.99 6.08 -8.81
C ALA A 78 -7.33 7.06 -7.67
N LEU A 79 -6.38 7.36 -6.76
CA LEU A 79 -6.59 8.32 -5.68
C LEU A 79 -6.43 9.76 -6.19
N PRO A 80 -7.42 10.65 -5.98
CA PRO A 80 -7.34 12.03 -6.42
C PRO A 80 -6.14 12.79 -5.82
N GLY A 81 -5.35 13.42 -6.69
CA GLY A 81 -4.17 14.20 -6.30
C GLY A 81 -2.94 13.36 -5.95
N VAL A 82 -2.98 12.06 -6.26
CA VAL A 82 -1.84 11.13 -6.19
C VAL A 82 -1.38 10.79 -7.60
N LEU A 83 -0.07 10.79 -7.79
CA LEU A 83 0.58 10.26 -8.97
C LEU A 83 1.75 9.38 -8.53
N MET A 84 1.63 8.09 -8.81
CA MET A 84 2.71 7.13 -8.72
C MET A 84 3.30 6.91 -10.11
N GLU A 85 4.63 7.06 -10.19
CA GLU A 85 5.41 6.78 -11.38
C GLU A 85 6.41 5.67 -11.06
N THR A 86 6.71 4.84 -12.05
CA THR A 86 7.79 3.85 -11.96
C THR A 86 8.80 4.09 -13.07
N ARG A 87 10.10 4.03 -12.73
CA ARG A 87 11.19 3.96 -13.72
C ARG A 87 11.31 2.52 -14.17
N GLY A 88 10.66 2.19 -15.27
CA GLY A 88 10.52 0.83 -15.73
C GLY A 88 9.59 -0.01 -14.87
N MET A 89 9.09 -1.11 -15.41
CA MET A 89 8.11 -1.94 -14.70
C MET A 89 8.75 -2.59 -13.46
N GLY A 90 8.23 -2.25 -12.29
CA GLY A 90 8.74 -2.71 -11.00
C GLY A 90 10.08 -2.09 -10.58
N GLY A 91 10.61 -1.09 -11.27
CA GLY A 91 11.87 -0.45 -10.93
C GLY A 91 11.76 0.61 -9.82
N SER A 92 12.50 1.70 -9.94
CA SER A 92 12.47 2.79 -8.95
C SER A 92 11.12 3.51 -8.97
N ARG A 93 10.42 3.48 -7.84
CA ARG A 93 9.09 4.07 -7.69
C ARG A 93 9.16 5.48 -7.13
N ARG A 94 8.26 6.34 -7.58
CA ARG A 94 8.01 7.68 -7.04
C ARG A 94 6.53 7.81 -6.72
N ILE A 95 6.23 8.56 -5.66
CA ILE A 95 4.87 8.97 -5.35
C ILE A 95 4.87 10.47 -5.14
N ASN A 96 3.95 11.15 -5.83
CA ASN A 96 3.66 12.56 -5.66
C ASN A 96 2.24 12.69 -5.12
N VAL A 97 2.09 13.30 -3.95
CA VAL A 97 0.80 13.64 -3.38
C VAL A 97 0.73 15.15 -3.24
N ARG A 98 -0.14 15.80 -4.04
CA ARG A 98 -0.37 17.26 -4.01
C ARG A 98 0.93 18.08 -4.04
N GLY A 99 1.93 17.66 -4.82
CA GLY A 99 3.20 18.36 -4.98
C GLY A 99 4.34 17.89 -4.07
N SER A 100 4.16 16.81 -3.28
CA SER A 100 5.16 16.31 -2.34
C SER A 100 6.51 15.96 -2.98
N ALA A 101 6.51 15.57 -4.27
CA ALA A 101 7.71 15.16 -5.00
C ALA A 101 8.61 16.31 -5.48
N LEU A 102 8.14 17.57 -5.45
CA LEU A 102 8.87 18.73 -6.02
C LEU A 102 10.25 18.95 -5.38
N ARG A 103 10.43 18.60 -4.11
CA ARG A 103 11.69 18.77 -3.37
C ARG A 103 12.49 17.48 -3.20
N SER A 104 12.02 16.37 -3.77
CA SER A 104 12.64 15.06 -3.57
C SER A 104 12.57 14.24 -4.86
N PRO A 105 13.54 14.43 -5.77
CA PRO A 105 13.53 13.73 -7.05
C PRO A 105 13.81 12.23 -6.90
N PHE A 106 14.50 11.74 -5.89
CA PHE A 106 14.87 10.30 -5.83
C PHE A 106 14.14 9.53 -4.73
N ALA A 107 14.12 10.08 -3.51
CA ALA A 107 13.41 9.48 -2.38
C ALA A 107 11.93 9.91 -2.38
N VAL A 108 11.03 9.05 -1.90
CA VAL A 108 9.66 9.49 -1.58
C VAL A 108 9.68 10.13 -0.21
N ARG A 109 9.46 11.45 -0.16
CA ARG A 109 9.44 12.24 1.07
C ARG A 109 8.15 13.03 1.19
N ASN A 110 7.89 13.57 2.38
CA ASN A 110 6.73 14.40 2.67
C ASN A 110 5.38 13.69 2.46
N THR A 111 5.35 12.36 2.54
CA THR A 111 4.14 11.53 2.61
C THR A 111 4.43 10.40 3.60
N MET A 112 3.69 10.34 4.71
CA MET A 112 3.85 9.26 5.69
C MET A 112 3.32 7.95 5.10
N LEU A 113 4.01 6.85 5.35
CA LEU A 113 3.63 5.51 4.90
C LEU A 113 3.36 4.63 6.11
N PHE A 114 2.13 4.13 6.19
CA PHE A 114 1.72 3.13 7.16
C PHE A 114 1.36 1.84 6.42
N VAL A 115 1.90 0.71 6.85
CA VAL A 115 1.56 -0.61 6.31
C VAL A 115 1.09 -1.46 7.47
N ARG A 116 -0.15 -1.99 7.40
CA ARG A 116 -0.77 -2.76 8.49
C ARG A 116 -0.77 -2.01 9.84
N GLY A 117 -0.82 -0.68 9.79
CA GLY A 117 -0.77 0.21 10.96
C GLY A 117 0.64 0.58 11.45
N PHE A 118 1.69 -0.15 11.04
CA PHE A 118 3.09 0.15 11.36
C PHE A 118 3.60 1.34 10.56
N MET A 119 4.38 2.21 11.19
CA MET A 119 4.94 3.40 10.55
C MET A 119 6.26 3.06 9.87
N LEU A 120 6.25 2.99 8.53
CA LEU A 120 7.43 2.63 7.73
C LEU A 120 8.29 3.84 7.37
N THR A 121 7.72 5.05 7.40
CA THR A 121 8.49 6.28 7.17
C THR A 121 9.62 6.41 8.18
N GLU A 122 10.82 6.65 7.66
CA GLU A 122 12.06 6.79 8.40
C GLU A 122 12.18 8.20 9.02
N ALA A 123 13.08 8.37 9.98
CA ALA A 123 13.30 9.61 10.71
C ALA A 123 13.84 10.74 9.83
N ASP A 124 14.40 10.45 8.65
CA ASP A 124 14.75 11.45 7.65
C ASP A 124 13.51 11.96 6.87
N GLY A 125 12.37 11.26 6.99
CA GLY A 125 11.12 11.53 6.29
C GLY A 125 10.97 10.76 4.97
N THR A 126 11.86 9.82 4.67
CA THR A 126 11.79 8.94 3.51
C THR A 126 10.83 7.78 3.77
N SER A 127 9.97 7.51 2.80
CA SER A 127 8.99 6.44 2.84
C SER A 127 9.37 5.35 1.83
N PRO A 128 9.56 4.10 2.27
CA PRO A 128 9.98 3.01 1.39
C PRO A 128 8.82 2.42 0.58
N VAL A 129 8.40 3.14 -0.46
CA VAL A 129 7.27 2.73 -1.33
C VAL A 129 7.61 1.51 -2.20
N GLU A 130 8.90 1.18 -2.34
CA GLU A 130 9.37 -0.07 -2.95
C GLU A 130 8.93 -1.33 -2.19
N TRP A 131 8.50 -1.17 -0.94
CA TRP A 131 7.92 -2.24 -0.12
C TRP A 131 6.51 -2.64 -0.57
N LEU A 132 5.80 -1.72 -1.24
CA LEU A 132 4.42 -1.97 -1.64
C LEU A 132 4.37 -2.97 -2.79
N ASP A 133 3.47 -3.93 -2.70
CA ASP A 133 3.42 -5.01 -3.66
C ASP A 133 2.03 -5.65 -3.67
N PRO A 134 1.46 -5.93 -4.86
CA PRO A 134 0.16 -6.58 -5.02
C PRO A 134 -0.05 -7.88 -4.23
N ALA A 135 0.99 -8.65 -3.87
CA ALA A 135 0.83 -9.96 -3.21
C ALA A 135 0.33 -9.83 -1.77
N TRP A 136 0.68 -8.75 -1.07
CA TRP A 136 0.29 -8.50 0.32
C TRP A 136 -0.29 -7.12 0.59
N SER A 137 -0.26 -6.21 -0.37
CA SER A 137 -0.94 -4.93 -0.24
C SER A 137 -2.43 -5.15 -0.53
N GLY A 138 -3.27 -4.82 0.43
CA GLY A 138 -4.72 -4.80 0.31
C GLY A 138 -5.21 -3.41 -0.10
N GLY A 139 -6.39 -3.03 0.40
CA GLY A 139 -6.92 -1.69 0.18
C GLY A 139 -5.95 -0.60 0.65
N MET A 140 -5.93 0.52 -0.07
CA MET A 140 -5.07 1.66 0.23
C MET A 140 -5.91 2.90 0.50
N GLU A 141 -5.44 3.74 1.41
CA GLU A 141 -6.12 4.96 1.77
C GLU A 141 -5.15 6.13 1.80
N LEU A 142 -5.57 7.27 1.25
CA LEU A 142 -4.88 8.54 1.43
C LEU A 142 -5.66 9.42 2.40
N VAL A 143 -5.00 9.83 3.48
CA VAL A 143 -5.45 10.92 4.35
C VAL A 143 -4.64 12.16 4.01
N SER A 144 -5.30 13.21 3.54
CA SER A 144 -4.65 14.46 3.10
C SER A 144 -5.33 15.72 3.66
N GLY A 145 -4.63 16.85 3.56
CA GLY A 145 -5.09 18.13 4.11
C GLY A 145 -4.70 18.32 5.59
N ALA A 146 -5.33 19.29 6.26
CA ALA A 146 -4.96 19.70 7.61
C ALA A 146 -5.02 18.56 8.63
N ALA A 147 -6.02 17.69 8.54
CA ALA A 147 -6.17 16.56 9.47
C ALA A 147 -5.18 15.41 9.22
N ALA A 148 -4.43 15.40 8.11
CA ALA A 148 -3.33 14.45 7.93
C ALA A 148 -2.16 14.69 8.90
N THR A 149 -2.12 15.86 9.55
CA THR A 149 -1.19 16.15 10.66
C THR A 149 -1.30 15.13 11.79
N THR A 150 -2.46 14.51 12.00
CA THR A 150 -2.65 13.44 13.01
C THR A 150 -1.82 12.18 12.73
N PHE A 151 -1.36 12.00 11.49
CA PHE A 151 -0.51 10.91 11.04
C PHE A 151 0.98 11.29 10.97
N GLY A 152 1.33 12.52 11.38
CA GLY A 152 2.71 13.02 11.38
C GLY A 152 2.86 14.33 10.58
N GLY A 153 4.10 14.84 10.53
CA GLY A 153 4.42 16.16 9.98
C GLY A 153 4.54 16.24 8.45
N ALA A 154 3.95 15.31 7.69
CA ALA A 154 4.09 15.28 6.24
C ALA A 154 3.01 16.11 5.52
N TYR A 155 3.40 17.12 4.74
CA TYR A 155 2.47 18.00 4.03
C TYR A 155 1.68 17.29 2.91
N GLY A 156 2.24 16.24 2.31
CA GLY A 156 1.57 15.36 1.37
C GLY A 156 0.61 14.36 2.04
N GLY A 157 0.48 14.41 3.36
CA GLY A 157 -0.41 13.57 4.14
C GLY A 157 0.13 12.17 4.43
N ALA A 158 -0.77 11.21 4.60
CA ALA A 158 -0.45 9.83 4.96
C ALA A 158 -1.12 8.82 4.02
N LEU A 159 -0.30 7.91 3.50
CA LEU A 159 -0.71 6.72 2.78
C LEU A 159 -0.80 5.55 3.76
N VAL A 160 -2.00 5.01 3.94
CA VAL A 160 -2.28 3.86 4.80
C VAL A 160 -2.57 2.66 3.90
N VAL A 161 -1.76 1.63 4.00
CA VAL A 161 -1.88 0.40 3.21
C VAL A 161 -2.28 -0.73 4.15
N HIS A 162 -3.42 -1.35 3.85
CA HIS A 162 -3.90 -2.51 4.58
C HIS A 162 -3.23 -3.78 4.07
N GLY A 163 -3.23 -4.84 4.88
CA GLY A 163 -2.80 -6.16 4.41
C GLY A 163 -3.81 -6.76 3.44
N ALA A 164 -3.33 -7.54 2.47
CA ALA A 164 -4.19 -8.35 1.61
C ALA A 164 -4.92 -9.41 2.44
N SER A 165 -6.09 -9.84 1.96
CA SER A 165 -6.80 -10.96 2.55
C SER A 165 -5.97 -12.25 2.48
N ASN A 166 -6.00 -13.02 3.57
CA ASN A 166 -5.37 -14.32 3.61
C ASN A 166 -6.21 -15.35 2.85
N PRO A 167 -5.58 -16.28 2.10
CA PRO A 167 -6.31 -17.38 1.48
C PRO A 167 -6.80 -18.37 2.53
N GLU A 168 -7.92 -19.06 2.30
CA GLU A 168 -8.44 -20.07 3.23
C GLU A 168 -7.43 -21.20 3.53
N LEU A 169 -6.65 -21.59 2.52
CA LEU A 169 -5.57 -22.55 2.66
C LEU A 169 -4.33 -22.07 1.90
N ALA A 170 -4.41 -21.98 0.57
CA ALA A 170 -3.28 -21.57 -0.26
C ALA A 170 -3.74 -20.81 -1.50
N ARG A 171 -2.87 -19.95 -2.02
CA ARG A 171 -3.04 -19.24 -3.29
C ARG A 171 -1.72 -19.21 -4.03
N LEU A 172 -1.74 -19.62 -5.28
CA LEU A 172 -0.63 -19.44 -6.22
C LEU A 172 -1.12 -18.57 -7.37
N GLN A 173 -0.39 -17.50 -7.68
CA GLN A 173 -0.70 -16.61 -8.78
C GLN A 173 0.56 -16.36 -9.59
N THR A 174 0.45 -16.52 -10.91
CA THR A 174 1.50 -16.20 -11.84
C THR A 174 0.99 -15.17 -12.83
N VAL A 175 1.79 -14.12 -13.06
CA VAL A 175 1.53 -13.10 -14.08
C VAL A 175 2.74 -13.05 -14.99
N MET A 176 2.50 -13.03 -16.29
CA MET A 176 3.53 -12.87 -17.31
C MET A 176 3.03 -11.89 -18.35
N GLY A 177 3.94 -11.08 -18.89
CA GLY A 177 3.62 -10.11 -19.92
C GLY A 177 4.88 -9.55 -20.56
N THR A 178 4.71 -8.81 -21.64
CA THR A 178 5.83 -8.05 -22.23
C THR A 178 5.86 -6.64 -21.66
N THR A 179 7.07 -6.08 -21.55
CA THR A 179 7.29 -4.66 -21.31
C THR A 179 7.57 -3.87 -22.59
N GLY A 180 7.50 -4.53 -23.76
CA GLY A 180 7.90 -4.01 -25.06
C GLY A 180 9.40 -4.19 -25.34
N ASN A 181 9.82 -3.97 -26.59
CA ASN A 181 11.22 -4.08 -27.03
C ASN A 181 11.93 -5.38 -26.58
N SER A 182 11.29 -6.53 -26.81
CA SER A 182 11.74 -7.87 -26.35
C SER A 182 11.79 -8.06 -24.83
N GLY A 183 11.38 -7.06 -24.05
CA GLY A 183 11.29 -7.13 -22.61
C GLY A 183 10.18 -8.05 -22.12
N LEU A 184 10.49 -8.85 -21.10
CA LEU A 184 9.59 -9.80 -20.45
C LEU A 184 9.50 -9.49 -18.96
N GLN A 185 8.28 -9.39 -18.46
CA GLN A 185 7.98 -9.38 -17.04
C GLN A 185 7.33 -10.69 -16.62
N SER A 186 7.75 -11.22 -15.49
CA SER A 186 7.13 -12.36 -14.84
C SER A 186 7.06 -12.15 -13.34
N ARG A 187 6.02 -12.70 -12.74
CA ARG A 187 5.75 -12.55 -11.32
C ARG A 187 5.06 -13.79 -10.80
N VAL A 188 5.57 -14.32 -9.70
CA VAL A 188 5.03 -15.51 -9.02
C VAL A 188 4.77 -15.16 -7.57
N ASN A 189 3.51 -15.22 -7.16
CA ASN A 189 3.06 -15.00 -5.80
C ASN A 189 2.56 -16.32 -5.19
N GLY A 190 3.07 -16.68 -4.02
CA GLY A 190 2.56 -17.77 -3.20
C GLY A 190 2.03 -17.23 -1.88
N ALA A 191 0.89 -17.73 -1.42
CA ALA A 191 0.36 -17.46 -0.09
C ALA A 191 -0.18 -18.75 0.53
N LEU A 192 0.03 -18.93 1.82
CA LEU A 192 -0.34 -20.14 2.57
C LEU A 192 -0.80 -19.73 3.98
N GLN A 193 -1.94 -20.25 4.41
CA GLN A 193 -2.47 -20.09 5.76
C GLN A 193 -2.51 -21.46 6.45
N ILE A 194 -1.79 -21.60 7.57
CA ILE A 194 -1.77 -22.82 8.38
C ILE A 194 -1.84 -22.44 9.86
N GLN A 195 -2.86 -22.91 10.57
CA GLN A 195 -2.99 -22.75 12.03
C GLN A 195 -2.82 -21.29 12.51
N GLY A 196 -3.38 -20.33 11.78
CA GLY A 196 -3.28 -18.90 12.10
C GLY A 196 -1.97 -18.22 11.69
N TRP A 197 -1.01 -18.97 11.14
CA TRP A 197 0.16 -18.40 10.47
C TRP A 197 -0.16 -18.14 9.01
N ASN A 198 0.21 -16.97 8.52
CA ASN A 198 0.09 -16.61 7.11
C ASN A 198 1.49 -16.38 6.56
N LEU A 199 1.85 -17.12 5.52
CA LEU A 199 3.10 -16.98 4.78
C LEU A 199 2.78 -16.45 3.38
N ARG A 200 3.53 -15.44 2.94
CA ARG A 200 3.46 -14.88 1.58
C ARG A 200 4.86 -14.75 1.01
N VAL A 201 4.98 -15.10 -0.27
CA VAL A 201 6.19 -14.95 -1.08
C VAL A 201 5.81 -14.31 -2.40
N SER A 202 6.60 -13.34 -2.84
CA SER A 202 6.49 -12.72 -4.17
C SER A 202 7.87 -12.70 -4.80
N HIS A 203 7.98 -13.28 -5.99
CA HIS A 203 9.16 -13.15 -6.83
C HIS A 203 8.76 -12.44 -8.11
N THR A 204 9.36 -11.28 -8.36
CA THR A 204 9.11 -10.47 -9.55
C THR A 204 10.39 -10.31 -10.35
N GLN A 205 10.30 -10.52 -11.65
CA GLN A 205 11.38 -10.35 -12.61
C GLN A 205 10.90 -9.52 -13.79
N ASN A 206 11.77 -8.64 -14.27
CA ASN A 206 11.55 -7.88 -15.48
C ASN A 206 12.90 -7.67 -16.17
N THR A 207 13.00 -7.99 -17.46
CA THR A 207 14.23 -7.73 -18.23
C THR A 207 14.36 -6.29 -18.68
N GLY A 208 13.28 -5.49 -18.62
CA GLY A 208 13.29 -4.07 -19.01
C GLY A 208 12.87 -3.83 -20.46
N TYR A 209 12.44 -2.60 -20.75
CA TYR A 209 12.20 -2.12 -22.12
C TYR A 209 13.49 -1.55 -22.73
N ARG A 210 14.30 -0.87 -21.93
CA ARG A 210 15.61 -0.32 -22.27
C ARG A 210 16.73 -1.20 -21.72
N ASP A 211 17.93 -1.01 -22.27
CA ASP A 211 19.16 -1.50 -21.62
C ASP A 211 19.29 -0.87 -20.22
N GLN A 212 19.90 -1.58 -19.27
CA GLN A 212 20.06 -1.12 -17.89
C GLN A 212 18.71 -0.79 -17.19
N GLU A 213 17.65 -1.54 -17.50
CA GLU A 213 16.31 -1.39 -16.88
C GLU A 213 15.80 -2.71 -16.25
N ALA A 214 16.65 -3.73 -16.13
CA ALA A 214 16.24 -4.99 -15.54
C ALA A 214 15.93 -4.85 -14.04
N ASN A 215 15.05 -5.70 -13.54
CA ASN A 215 14.60 -5.70 -12.15
C ASN A 215 14.31 -7.12 -11.67
N ASN A 216 14.73 -7.41 -10.45
CA ASN A 216 14.52 -8.70 -9.79
C ASN A 216 14.27 -8.47 -8.30
N ARG A 217 13.14 -8.95 -7.78
CA ARG A 217 12.72 -8.74 -6.39
C ARG A 217 12.15 -10.02 -5.80
N LEU A 218 12.71 -10.41 -4.66
CA LEU A 218 12.17 -11.46 -3.80
C LEU A 218 11.71 -10.82 -2.49
N HIS A 219 10.43 -11.03 -2.18
CA HIS A 219 9.85 -10.56 -0.94
C HIS A 219 9.19 -11.73 -0.22
N LEU A 220 9.35 -11.74 1.09
CA LEU A 220 8.87 -12.77 1.99
C LEU A 220 8.17 -12.08 3.16
N GLU A 221 7.02 -12.60 3.54
CA GLU A 221 6.24 -12.03 4.63
C GLU A 221 5.59 -13.16 5.42
N VAL A 222 5.68 -13.05 6.74
CA VAL A 222 5.04 -13.96 7.69
C VAL A 222 4.30 -13.13 8.71
N ASP A 223 3.05 -13.49 8.97
CA ASP A 223 2.30 -12.87 10.06
C ASP A 223 1.45 -13.86 10.84
N HIS A 224 1.25 -13.53 12.11
CA HIS A 224 0.50 -14.37 13.03
C HIS A 224 -0.27 -13.50 14.02
N ALA A 225 -1.57 -13.79 14.15
CA ALA A 225 -2.43 -13.18 15.15
C ALA A 225 -2.71 -14.18 16.27
N TRP A 226 -2.50 -13.76 17.51
CA TRP A 226 -2.71 -14.59 18.70
C TRP A 226 -3.18 -13.75 19.89
N GLY A 227 -3.52 -14.41 21.00
CA GLY A 227 -3.96 -13.74 22.22
C GLY A 227 -5.34 -14.20 22.69
N ASN A 228 -6.01 -13.35 23.46
CA ASN A 228 -7.32 -13.60 24.05
C ASN A 228 -8.24 -12.38 23.85
N ASP A 229 -9.43 -12.43 24.46
CA ASP A 229 -10.43 -11.36 24.31
C ASP A 229 -9.99 -10.00 24.88
N ASN A 230 -9.03 -9.99 25.81
CA ASN A 230 -8.54 -8.78 26.46
C ASN A 230 -7.25 -8.25 25.83
N PHE A 231 -6.41 -9.13 25.29
CA PHE A 231 -5.12 -8.78 24.69
C PHE A 231 -4.95 -9.55 23.39
N LYS A 232 -4.96 -8.83 22.27
CA LYS A 232 -4.70 -9.37 20.95
C LYS A 232 -3.33 -8.92 20.49
N HIS A 233 -2.55 -9.86 20.01
CA HIS A 233 -1.21 -9.65 19.49
C HIS A 233 -1.19 -9.93 18.00
N TYR A 234 -0.39 -9.16 17.29
CA TYR A 234 -0.16 -9.32 15.87
C TYR A 234 1.33 -9.17 15.57
N ASP A 235 1.95 -10.27 15.18
CA ASP A 235 3.35 -10.32 14.76
C ASP A 235 3.45 -10.24 13.24
N TRP A 236 4.40 -9.44 12.76
CA TRP A 236 4.66 -9.24 11.35
C TRP A 236 6.16 -9.30 11.09
N LEU A 237 6.62 -10.33 10.40
CA LEU A 237 7.99 -10.49 9.95
C LEU A 237 8.02 -10.34 8.45
N ALA A 238 8.99 -9.60 7.93
CA ALA A 238 9.10 -9.47 6.50
C ALA A 238 10.53 -9.20 6.03
N PHE A 239 10.83 -9.66 4.83
CA PHE A 239 12.14 -9.54 4.20
C PHE A 239 11.98 -9.22 2.72
N GLN A 240 12.81 -8.32 2.23
CA GLN A 240 12.91 -7.93 0.83
C GLN A 240 14.38 -8.00 0.42
N ASP A 241 14.67 -8.67 -0.69
CA ASP A 241 15.90 -8.52 -1.47
C ASP A 241 15.50 -8.11 -2.89
N GLY A 242 15.95 -6.94 -3.33
CA GLY A 242 15.63 -6.43 -4.65
C GLY A 242 16.82 -5.76 -5.31
N SER A 243 16.96 -5.95 -6.61
CA SER A 243 17.86 -5.17 -7.46
C SER A 243 17.10 -4.62 -8.66
N TRP A 244 17.32 -3.36 -9.00
CA TRP A 244 16.81 -2.76 -10.23
C TRP A 244 17.83 -1.82 -10.82
N GLU A 245 17.99 -1.93 -12.13
CA GLU A 245 18.90 -1.13 -12.91
C GLU A 245 18.29 0.25 -13.20
N LEU A 246 19.15 1.23 -13.47
CA LEU A 246 18.80 2.62 -13.66
C LEU A 246 19.26 3.08 -15.04
N PRO A 247 18.38 3.11 -16.05
CA PRO A 247 18.81 3.38 -17.43
C PRO A 247 19.19 4.85 -17.65
N GLY A 248 18.70 5.76 -16.80
CA GLY A 248 18.97 7.19 -16.88
C GLY A 248 17.95 7.96 -17.72
N ALA A 249 17.95 9.28 -17.58
CA ALA A 249 17.08 10.16 -18.36
C ALA A 249 17.59 10.28 -19.81
N VAL A 250 16.67 10.50 -20.74
CA VAL A 250 16.98 10.84 -22.14
C VAL A 250 16.69 12.32 -22.36
N ASP A 251 17.51 12.99 -23.18
CA ASP A 251 17.26 14.39 -23.54
C ASP A 251 16.12 14.52 -24.57
N SER A 252 15.61 15.75 -24.74
CA SER A 252 14.49 16.02 -25.63
C SER A 252 14.78 15.74 -27.10
N LEU A 253 16.04 15.87 -27.52
CA LEU A 253 16.43 15.63 -28.91
C LEU A 253 16.38 14.13 -29.20
N THR A 254 17.03 13.33 -28.35
CA THR A 254 17.05 11.87 -28.41
C THR A 254 15.63 11.33 -28.35
N ALA A 255 14.80 11.81 -27.42
CA ALA A 255 13.40 11.40 -27.30
C ALA A 255 12.56 11.72 -28.55
N PHE A 256 12.93 12.75 -29.32
CA PHE A 256 12.26 13.10 -30.57
C PHE A 256 12.77 12.29 -31.77
N THR A 257 14.07 11.99 -31.81
CA THR A 257 14.71 11.32 -32.95
C THR A 257 14.71 9.80 -32.86
N ASP A 258 14.77 9.23 -31.65
CA ASP A 258 14.68 7.80 -31.41
C ASP A 258 13.23 7.43 -31.06
N SER A 259 12.51 6.87 -32.03
CA SER A 259 11.12 6.44 -31.85
C SER A 259 10.94 5.31 -30.85
N THR A 260 12.03 4.65 -30.42
CA THR A 260 12.03 3.58 -29.42
C THR A 260 12.61 4.02 -28.07
N ALA A 261 13.24 5.19 -27.99
CA ALA A 261 13.85 5.76 -26.78
C ALA A 261 14.65 4.73 -25.94
N THR A 262 15.48 3.90 -26.59
CA THR A 262 16.17 2.77 -25.95
C THR A 262 17.49 3.14 -25.26
N LEU A 263 18.06 4.30 -25.62
CA LEU A 263 19.34 4.80 -25.09
C LEU A 263 19.40 4.74 -23.56
N ALA A 264 20.44 4.16 -22.96
CA ALA A 264 20.60 4.05 -21.52
C ALA A 264 21.92 4.66 -21.01
N PRO A 265 21.97 5.96 -20.69
CA PRO A 265 23.19 6.61 -20.17
C PRO A 265 23.75 5.98 -18.89
N GLY A 266 22.91 5.34 -18.08
CA GLY A 266 23.33 4.65 -16.85
C GLY A 266 24.15 3.39 -17.09
N LEU A 267 24.08 2.79 -18.28
CA LEU A 267 24.80 1.57 -18.64
C LEU A 267 26.33 1.74 -18.50
N ALA A 268 26.86 2.90 -18.88
CA ALA A 268 28.30 3.18 -18.82
C ALA A 268 28.86 3.26 -17.38
N TYR A 269 27.98 3.34 -16.37
CA TYR A 269 28.35 3.50 -14.96
C TYR A 269 27.83 2.33 -14.11
N ASP A 270 27.34 1.25 -14.74
CA ASP A 270 26.65 0.15 -14.08
C ASP A 270 25.61 0.64 -13.06
N ALA A 271 24.79 1.62 -13.47
CA ALA A 271 23.89 2.27 -12.54
C ALA A 271 22.76 1.32 -12.13
N TYR A 272 22.67 0.98 -10.85
CA TYR A 272 21.60 0.17 -10.28
C TYR A 272 21.41 0.47 -8.80
N VAL A 273 20.28 0.04 -8.23
CA VAL A 273 20.08 -0.04 -6.78
C VAL A 273 19.87 -1.49 -6.42
N ARG A 274 20.65 -2.00 -5.48
CA ARG A 274 20.35 -3.24 -4.76
C ARG A 274 20.01 -2.88 -3.33
N ARG A 275 18.89 -3.37 -2.84
CA ARG A 275 18.40 -3.08 -1.49
C ARG A 275 17.89 -4.34 -0.83
N ARG A 276 18.37 -4.57 0.39
CA ARG A 276 17.88 -5.57 1.31
C ARG A 276 17.23 -4.90 2.50
N ARG A 277 16.10 -5.44 2.96
CA ARG A 277 15.37 -4.88 4.08
C ARG A 277 14.71 -6.00 4.88
N ALA A 278 14.84 -5.92 6.19
CA ALA A 278 14.15 -6.80 7.12
C ALA A 278 13.32 -5.96 8.08
N LEU A 279 12.07 -6.38 8.32
CA LEU A 279 11.14 -5.75 9.22
C LEU A 279 10.67 -6.77 10.25
N TRP A 280 10.56 -6.34 11.51
CA TRP A 280 9.82 -7.04 12.55
C TRP A 280 8.87 -6.06 13.23
N GLY A 281 7.58 -6.29 13.08
CA GLY A 281 6.51 -5.55 13.71
C GLY A 281 5.82 -6.38 14.77
N HIS A 282 5.54 -5.77 15.92
CA HIS A 282 4.65 -6.31 16.94
C HIS A 282 3.58 -5.28 17.28
N HIS A 283 2.32 -5.67 17.12
CA HIS A 283 1.15 -4.85 17.47
C HIS A 283 0.38 -5.50 18.60
N ILE A 284 0.07 -4.71 19.61
CA ILE A 284 -0.78 -5.09 20.73
C ILE A 284 -2.05 -4.27 20.65
N HIS A 285 -3.20 -4.95 20.69
CA HIS A 285 -4.52 -4.35 20.77
C HIS A 285 -5.21 -4.79 22.06
N VAL A 286 -5.57 -3.82 22.89
CA VAL A 286 -6.37 -4.00 24.10
C VAL A 286 -7.76 -3.41 23.84
N PRO A 287 -8.81 -4.24 23.67
CA PRO A 287 -10.12 -3.74 23.30
C PRO A 287 -10.80 -2.89 24.39
N ASN A 288 -10.58 -3.23 25.66
CA ASN A 288 -11.18 -2.57 26.81
C ASN A 288 -10.15 -2.33 27.91
N LEU A 289 -9.69 -1.08 28.07
CA LEU A 289 -8.72 -0.71 29.10
C LEU A 289 -9.31 -0.71 30.52
N SER A 290 -10.61 -0.44 30.65
CA SER A 290 -11.30 -0.35 31.93
C SER A 290 -12.71 -0.91 31.85
N ASN A 291 -13.06 -1.75 32.82
CA ASN A 291 -14.42 -2.29 32.98
C ASN A 291 -15.38 -1.30 33.63
N LYS A 292 -14.88 -0.18 34.18
CA LYS A 292 -15.65 0.67 35.10
C LYS A 292 -16.28 1.91 34.45
N GLN A 293 -15.86 2.34 33.26
CA GLN A 293 -16.56 3.36 32.46
C GLN A 293 -15.79 3.60 31.15
N HIS A 294 -16.52 3.68 30.04
CA HIS A 294 -16.07 3.94 28.66
C HIS A 294 -15.20 2.84 28.03
N ARG A 295 -15.73 2.16 27.00
CA ARG A 295 -14.99 1.21 26.14
C ARG A 295 -13.84 1.95 25.47
N SER A 296 -12.69 1.98 26.14
CA SER A 296 -11.46 2.57 25.63
C SER A 296 -10.57 1.48 25.09
N SER A 297 -10.08 1.67 23.87
CA SER A 297 -9.12 0.74 23.26
C SER A 297 -7.74 1.36 23.23
N LEU A 298 -6.73 0.52 23.38
CA LEU A 298 -5.33 0.91 23.24
C LEU A 298 -4.69 0.03 22.17
N ASP A 299 -4.00 0.69 21.24
CA ASP A 299 -3.18 0.06 20.24
C ASP A 299 -1.73 0.52 20.41
N VAL A 300 -0.80 -0.43 20.39
CA VAL A 300 0.64 -0.17 20.42
C VAL A 300 1.28 -0.93 19.28
N TRP A 301 1.82 -0.21 18.29
CA TRP A 301 2.62 -0.76 17.21
C TRP A 301 4.08 -0.45 17.47
N SER A 302 4.90 -1.48 17.48
CA SER A 302 6.36 -1.40 17.50
C SER A 302 6.90 -2.02 16.23
N LEU A 303 7.84 -1.36 15.56
CA LEU A 303 8.49 -1.84 14.35
C LEU A 303 9.98 -1.69 14.54
N LEU A 304 10.73 -2.75 14.30
CA LEU A 304 12.17 -2.73 14.07
C LEU A 304 12.43 -2.93 12.58
N ARG A 305 13.45 -2.26 12.09
CA ARG A 305 13.88 -2.36 10.70
C ARG A 305 15.38 -2.38 10.58
N TRP A 306 15.83 -3.14 9.60
CA TRP A 306 17.20 -3.13 9.10
C TRP A 306 17.16 -2.94 7.59
N SER A 307 18.06 -2.14 7.06
CA SER A 307 18.18 -1.90 5.62
C SER A 307 19.65 -1.85 5.24
N ASP A 308 19.95 -2.42 4.09
CA ASP A 308 21.25 -2.36 3.43
C ASP A 308 21.02 -2.05 1.96
N LYS A 309 21.85 -1.19 1.38
CA LYS A 309 21.65 -0.69 0.02
C LYS A 309 22.99 -0.35 -0.60
N THR A 310 23.24 -0.94 -1.77
CA THR A 310 24.34 -0.58 -2.66
C THR A 310 23.77 0.10 -3.91
N ASN A 311 24.45 1.14 -4.36
CA ASN A 311 23.98 1.96 -5.47
C ASN A 311 25.15 2.65 -6.18
N PRO A 312 25.78 1.97 -7.16
CA PRO A 312 26.48 2.67 -8.23
C PRO A 312 25.47 3.56 -8.95
N PHE A 313 25.78 4.83 -9.07
CA PHE A 313 24.90 5.79 -9.73
C PHE A 313 25.69 6.59 -10.74
N GLY A 314 25.00 7.03 -11.78
CA GLY A 314 25.56 7.99 -12.70
C GLY A 314 24.87 7.95 -14.05
N THR A 315 24.96 9.06 -14.75
CA THR A 315 24.52 9.18 -16.15
C THR A 315 25.51 9.96 -16.99
N SER A 316 26.61 10.45 -16.39
CA SER A 316 27.64 11.24 -17.06
C SER A 316 28.93 11.27 -16.25
N ALA A 317 30.04 11.65 -16.89
CA ALA A 317 31.36 11.71 -16.24
C ALA A 317 31.41 12.71 -15.06
N PHE A 318 30.54 13.73 -15.07
CA PHE A 318 30.46 14.74 -14.01
C PHE A 318 29.47 14.39 -12.89
N TYR A 319 28.62 13.38 -13.12
CA TYR A 319 27.62 12.94 -12.16
C TYR A 319 27.59 11.42 -12.16
N ASN A 320 28.50 10.84 -11.39
CA ASN A 320 28.58 9.42 -11.08
C ASN A 320 29.23 9.20 -9.70
N GLY A 321 29.18 7.97 -9.21
CA GLY A 321 29.87 7.52 -8.02
C GLY A 321 29.29 6.21 -7.50
N TYR A 322 29.83 5.71 -6.40
CA TYR A 322 29.36 4.50 -5.74
C TYR A 322 28.90 4.80 -4.32
N LYS A 323 27.74 4.29 -3.92
CA LYS A 323 27.16 4.52 -2.59
C LYS A 323 26.83 3.22 -1.89
N GLU A 324 27.17 3.16 -0.61
CA GLU A 324 26.72 2.15 0.33
C GLU A 324 25.96 2.83 1.46
N GLU A 325 24.79 2.29 1.79
CA GLU A 325 23.93 2.78 2.87
C GLU A 325 23.50 1.57 3.70
N SER A 326 23.89 1.54 4.96
CA SER A 326 23.42 0.53 5.91
C SER A 326 22.77 1.21 7.10
N GLY A 327 21.73 0.61 7.66
CA GLY A 327 21.00 1.23 8.75
C GLY A 327 20.11 0.29 9.53
N THR A 328 19.87 0.67 10.76
CA THR A 328 18.92 0.05 11.67
C THR A 328 18.06 1.14 12.28
N GLY A 329 16.80 0.83 12.51
CA GLY A 329 15.94 1.75 13.22
C GLY A 329 14.65 1.11 13.63
N GLY A 330 13.72 1.95 14.04
CA GLY A 330 12.42 1.49 14.45
C GLY A 330 11.44 2.62 14.65
N SER A 331 10.17 2.24 14.70
CA SER A 331 9.08 3.14 15.04
C SER A 331 8.24 2.58 16.16
N LEU A 332 7.72 3.49 16.96
CA LEU A 332 6.72 3.24 17.98
C LEU A 332 5.52 4.12 17.67
N ARG A 333 4.34 3.52 17.67
CA ARG A 333 3.07 4.23 17.57
C ARG A 333 2.15 3.73 18.66
N ILE A 334 1.66 4.65 19.48
CA ILE A 334 0.69 4.36 20.53
C ILE A 334 -0.56 5.17 20.20
N ARG A 335 -1.72 4.51 20.21
CA ARG A 335 -3.00 5.16 20.03
C ARG A 335 -3.95 4.70 21.11
N GLN A 336 -4.55 5.64 21.82
CA GLN A 336 -5.67 5.35 22.71
C GLN A 336 -6.92 6.04 22.22
N ARG A 337 -8.01 5.27 22.24
CA ARG A 337 -9.33 5.74 21.86
C ARG A 337 -10.21 5.73 23.09
N PHE A 338 -10.91 6.82 23.34
CA PHE A 338 -11.90 6.88 24.40
C PHE A 338 -13.27 6.53 23.83
N GLY A 339 -13.99 5.68 24.55
CA GLY A 339 -15.37 5.36 24.21
C GLY A 339 -16.23 6.62 24.25
N LYS A 340 -17.21 6.70 23.34
CA LYS A 340 -18.16 7.81 23.24
C LYS A 340 -18.80 8.09 24.61
N TRP A 341 -18.88 9.37 25.00
CA TRP A 341 -19.62 9.80 26.18
C TRP A 341 -20.54 10.96 25.83
N SER A 342 -21.73 10.98 26.42
CA SER A 342 -22.74 11.98 26.12
C SER A 342 -22.95 12.90 27.32
N PHE A 343 -23.04 14.19 27.08
CA PHE A 343 -23.35 15.21 28.08
C PHE A 343 -24.33 16.22 27.47
N GLU A 344 -25.49 16.42 28.11
CA GLU A 344 -26.50 17.40 27.68
C GLU A 344 -26.82 17.38 26.17
N ASN A 345 -27.10 16.18 25.63
CA ASN A 345 -27.39 15.93 24.21
C ASN A 345 -26.23 16.23 23.23
N VAL A 346 -25.01 16.33 23.76
CA VAL A 346 -23.78 16.36 22.98
C VAL A 346 -23.02 15.08 23.19
N ASP A 347 -22.72 14.43 22.07
CA ASP A 347 -21.87 13.26 22.01
C ASP A 347 -20.42 13.66 21.82
N PHE A 348 -19.55 13.25 22.72
CA PHE A 348 -18.12 13.48 22.66
C PHE A 348 -17.36 12.20 22.38
N GLN A 349 -16.25 12.35 21.68
CA GLN A 349 -15.30 11.28 21.44
C GLN A 349 -13.89 11.85 21.33
N ALA A 350 -12.93 11.17 21.96
CA ALA A 350 -11.55 11.59 21.95
C ALA A 350 -10.62 10.45 21.53
N GLU A 351 -9.50 10.83 20.94
CA GLU A 351 -8.40 9.97 20.58
C GLU A 351 -7.10 10.73 20.79
N TRP A 352 -6.03 10.03 21.15
CA TRP A 352 -4.69 10.57 20.97
C TRP A 352 -3.78 9.53 20.33
N THR A 353 -2.85 10.02 19.52
CA THR A 353 -1.80 9.21 18.91
C THR A 353 -0.44 9.81 19.26
N LEU A 354 0.47 8.98 19.75
CA LEU A 354 1.89 9.28 19.90
C LEU A 354 2.67 8.44 18.89
N MET A 355 3.57 9.06 18.16
CA MET A 355 4.47 8.41 17.23
C MET A 355 5.90 8.83 17.55
N ALA A 356 6.81 7.87 17.53
CA ALA A 356 8.24 8.08 17.64
C ALA A 356 8.95 7.22 16.62
N VAL A 357 10.03 7.75 16.05
CA VAL A 357 10.88 7.05 15.11
C VAL A 357 12.32 7.38 15.42
N VAL A 358 13.18 6.37 15.38
CA VAL A 358 14.61 6.49 15.60
C VAL A 358 15.30 5.65 14.55
N ASP A 359 16.25 6.25 13.84
CA ASP A 359 17.09 5.57 12.86
C ASP A 359 18.55 5.92 13.10
N GLN A 360 19.40 4.94 12.86
CA GLN A 360 20.84 5.11 12.78
C GLN A 360 21.35 4.38 11.55
N GLY A 361 22.35 4.95 10.89
CA GLY A 361 22.95 4.31 9.74
C GLY A 361 24.27 4.93 9.36
N ASN A 362 24.97 4.23 8.49
CA ASN A 362 26.19 4.68 7.85
C ASN A 362 25.92 4.94 6.37
N PHE A 363 26.45 6.04 5.87
CA PHE A 363 26.43 6.42 4.47
C PHE A 363 27.88 6.59 4.02
N ALA A 364 28.32 5.76 3.08
CA ALA A 364 29.62 5.87 2.46
C ALA A 364 29.47 6.12 0.95
N GLN A 365 30.30 7.01 0.41
CA GLN A 365 30.36 7.32 -1.01
C GLN A 365 31.79 7.35 -1.51
N TRP A 366 32.00 6.74 -2.67
CA TRP A 366 33.26 6.73 -3.40
C TRP A 366 33.09 7.41 -4.77
N SER A 367 34.21 7.90 -5.31
CA SER A 367 34.21 8.82 -6.46
C SER A 367 33.86 8.17 -7.81
N ASP A 368 34.04 6.86 -7.96
CA ASP A 368 33.84 6.17 -9.24
C ASP A 368 32.80 5.06 -9.11
N ALA A 369 31.82 5.05 -10.02
CA ALA A 369 30.73 4.08 -10.01
C ALA A 369 31.17 2.65 -10.36
N VAL A 370 32.17 2.48 -11.25
CA VAL A 370 32.59 1.18 -11.78
C VAL A 370 33.66 0.55 -10.90
N LEU A 371 34.64 1.34 -10.45
CA LEU A 371 35.66 0.87 -9.50
C LEU A 371 35.08 0.65 -8.08
N GLY A 372 33.95 1.29 -7.77
CA GLY A 372 33.26 1.10 -6.51
C GLY A 372 34.14 1.48 -5.31
N SER A 373 34.23 0.57 -4.35
CA SER A 373 35.00 0.75 -3.11
C SER A 373 36.52 0.74 -3.29
N GLU A 374 37.03 0.40 -4.49
CA GLU A 374 38.45 0.54 -4.83
C GLU A 374 38.84 1.97 -5.23
N SER A 375 37.85 2.83 -5.52
CA SER A 375 38.10 4.24 -5.83
C SER A 375 38.30 5.08 -4.56
N PRO A 376 38.76 6.34 -4.66
CA PRO A 376 38.86 7.22 -3.50
C PRO A 376 37.51 7.40 -2.77
N LEU A 377 37.53 7.19 -1.45
CA LEU A 377 36.41 7.48 -0.57
C LEU A 377 36.23 9.00 -0.46
N GLU A 378 35.02 9.48 -0.75
CA GLU A 378 34.68 10.91 -0.68
C GLU A 378 33.99 11.27 0.63
N TYR A 379 33.07 10.41 1.09
CA TYR A 379 32.28 10.63 2.29
C TYR A 379 32.09 9.33 3.05
N ASP A 380 32.14 9.41 4.37
CA ASP A 380 31.75 8.35 5.30
C ASP A 380 31.09 9.02 6.51
N LEU A 381 29.78 8.84 6.62
CA LEU A 381 28.92 9.59 7.51
C LEU A 381 28.06 8.65 8.35
N ASP A 382 28.25 8.72 9.66
CA ASP A 382 27.33 8.12 10.63
C ASP A 382 26.20 9.10 10.94
N ILE A 383 24.97 8.68 10.61
CA ILE A 383 23.77 9.50 10.76
C ILE A 383 22.90 8.88 11.84
N ARG A 384 22.49 9.70 12.81
CA ARG A 384 21.48 9.34 13.82
C ARG A 384 20.37 10.37 13.80
N GLN A 385 19.13 9.89 13.73
CA GLN A 385 17.97 10.74 13.58
C GLN A 385 16.83 10.21 14.42
N SER A 386 16.04 11.13 14.96
CA SER A 386 14.83 10.80 15.69
C SER A 386 13.75 11.83 15.41
N ARG A 387 12.50 11.39 15.34
CA ARG A 387 11.34 12.28 15.34
C ARG A 387 10.28 11.75 16.29
N ALA A 388 9.58 12.66 16.94
CA ALA A 388 8.42 12.36 17.75
C ALA A 388 7.27 13.27 17.35
N HIS A 389 6.05 12.76 17.45
CA HIS A 389 4.84 13.47 17.10
C HIS A 389 3.71 13.03 18.03
N TRP A 390 2.98 13.99 18.58
CA TRP A 390 1.80 13.75 19.40
C TRP A 390 0.62 14.50 18.80
N ALA A 391 -0.48 13.78 18.59
CA ALA A 391 -1.71 14.28 17.99
C ALA A 391 -2.91 13.92 18.89
N PRO A 392 -3.36 14.86 19.74
CA PRO A 392 -4.66 14.75 20.40
C PRO A 392 -5.78 15.17 19.43
N ALA A 393 -6.91 14.47 19.48
CA ALA A 393 -8.11 14.77 18.72
C ALA A 393 -9.35 14.64 19.62
N LEU A 394 -10.28 15.60 19.46
CA LEU A 394 -11.58 15.61 20.12
C LEU A 394 -12.63 15.92 19.06
N SER A 395 -13.69 15.13 19.01
CA SER A 395 -14.89 15.41 18.24
C SER A 395 -16.10 15.52 19.14
N TRP A 396 -17.07 16.32 18.71
CA TRP A 396 -18.36 16.42 19.34
C TRP A 396 -19.47 16.52 18.29
N ALA A 397 -20.65 16.01 18.60
CA ALA A 397 -21.82 16.09 17.74
C ALA A 397 -23.08 16.34 18.58
N TRP A 398 -23.97 17.22 18.11
CA TRP A 398 -25.30 17.40 18.72
C TRP A 398 -26.27 16.34 18.21
N ASP A 399 -27.14 15.85 19.09
CA ASP A 399 -28.16 14.84 18.80
C ASP A 399 -29.18 15.28 17.71
N SER A 400 -29.21 16.56 17.34
CA SER A 400 -30.17 17.18 16.41
C SER A 400 -29.79 17.11 14.92
N GLY A 401 -28.77 16.34 14.54
CA GLY A 401 -28.51 16.04 13.12
C GLY A 401 -27.88 17.17 12.30
N TRP A 402 -27.51 18.30 12.91
CA TRP A 402 -26.48 19.18 12.33
C TRP A 402 -25.13 18.50 12.57
N ARG A 403 -24.73 17.70 11.58
CA ARG A 403 -23.43 17.03 11.50
C ARG A 403 -22.42 17.91 10.81
#